data_AF-A0A8T4DLN1-F1
#
_entry.id   AF-A0A8T4DLN1-F1
#
_cell.length_a   1.000
_cell.length_b   1.000
_cell.length_c   1.000
_cell.angle_alpha   90.00
_cell.angle_beta   90.00
_cell.angle_gamma   90.00
#
_symmetry.space_group_name_H-M   'P 1'
#
loop_
_entity.id
_entity.type
_entity.pdbx_description
1 polymer ?
#
loop_
_entity_poly.entity_id
_entity_poly.type
_entity_poly.pdbx_seq_one_letter_code
_entity_poly.pdbx_strand_id
1 'polypeptide(L)'
;MPYERSDFRSILAVLGGTVVTWYLNNELVIGGYDMNAVLASGIVGFLGGLFLKRYAGQIFCGSFAGMSSSLVIENIYFSIFFGIIAGLIYVIWKDYLNGHGGKFGTTAFMAVCFGLIVLALVGKDYNGVVATASQAITVKWFLLVLVTSVVLTPLTWFIRRDLFQRLLTDKCADAVLGSALVGIIIGALFPEISSTYGLTLALVGFSASFAGMTAVPGVFQDYRHFAACGVFVAILFTVTVDMVPGGGGKLGTIGFTSVIITKYILEHYRERRKELCPA
;
A
#
# COMPACT_ATOMS: atom_id res chain seq x y z
N MET A 1 21.33 -17.17 -9.23
CA MET A 1 21.67 -15.79 -8.84
C MET A 1 22.35 -15.87 -7.48
N PRO A 2 23.62 -15.48 -7.33
CA PRO A 2 24.27 -15.54 -6.01
C PRO A 2 23.61 -14.54 -5.07
N TYR A 3 23.20 -15.02 -3.89
CA TYR A 3 22.58 -14.22 -2.84
C TYR A 3 23.62 -13.25 -2.26
N GLU A 4 23.47 -11.95 -2.53
CA GLU A 4 24.42 -10.95 -2.07
C GLU A 4 24.11 -10.53 -0.62
N ARG A 5 25.11 -10.04 0.13
CA ARG A 5 24.91 -9.50 1.50
C ARG A 5 23.84 -8.38 1.56
N SER A 6 23.56 -7.73 0.44
CA SER A 6 22.51 -6.71 0.27
C SER A 6 21.09 -7.30 0.36
N ASP A 7 20.89 -8.53 -0.10
CA ASP A 7 19.60 -9.22 -0.09
C ASP A 7 19.20 -9.60 1.33
N PHE A 8 20.16 -10.14 2.10
CA PHE A 8 19.93 -10.48 3.51
C PHE A 8 19.47 -9.27 4.32
N ARG A 9 20.12 -8.11 4.13
CA ARG A 9 19.72 -6.87 4.80
C ARG A 9 18.34 -6.39 4.37
N SER A 10 17.96 -6.64 3.12
CA SER A 10 16.63 -6.30 2.62
C SER A 10 15.55 -7.17 3.27
N ILE A 11 15.80 -8.47 3.44
CA ILE A 11 14.90 -9.37 4.17
C ILE A 11 14.74 -8.90 5.62
N LEU A 12 15.84 -8.59 6.31
CA LEU A 12 15.78 -8.10 7.69
C LEU A 12 15.00 -6.78 7.81
N ALA A 13 15.15 -5.88 6.85
CA ALA A 13 14.40 -4.62 6.83
C ALA A 13 12.89 -4.83 6.61
N VAL A 14 12.51 -5.74 5.70
CA VAL A 14 11.10 -6.13 5.49
C VAL A 14 10.55 -6.77 6.77
N LEU A 15 11.26 -7.75 7.33
CA LEU A 15 10.87 -8.43 8.56
C LEU A 15 10.67 -7.44 9.72
N GLY A 16 11.62 -6.52 9.93
CA GLY A 16 11.51 -5.49 10.95
C GLY A 16 10.29 -4.61 10.76
N GLY A 17 10.04 -4.15 9.52
CA GLY A 17 8.83 -3.39 9.19
C GLY A 17 7.54 -4.17 9.48
N THR A 18 7.50 -5.46 9.14
CA THR A 18 6.34 -6.33 9.40
C THR A 18 6.06 -6.50 10.89
N VAL A 19 7.06 -6.89 11.67
CA VAL A 19 6.89 -7.17 13.11
C VAL A 19 6.51 -5.90 13.87
N VAL A 20 7.20 -4.78 13.60
CA VAL A 20 6.91 -3.49 14.26
C VAL A 20 5.51 -3.02 13.90
N THR A 21 5.12 -3.01 12.62
CA THR A 21 3.77 -2.57 12.24
C THR A 21 2.68 -3.49 12.79
N TRP A 22 2.90 -4.81 12.80
CA TRP A 22 1.92 -5.74 13.37
C TRP A 22 1.70 -5.50 14.86
N TYR A 23 2.78 -5.28 15.61
CA TYR A 23 2.71 -4.96 17.03
C TYR A 23 2.00 -3.63 17.27
N LEU A 24 2.34 -2.57 16.52
CA LEU A 24 1.67 -1.27 16.63
C LEU A 24 0.17 -1.36 16.30
N ASN A 25 -0.19 -2.15 15.29
CA ASN A 25 -1.57 -2.27 14.80
C ASN A 25 -2.47 -3.13 15.72
N ASN A 26 -1.94 -4.20 16.31
CA ASN A 26 -2.75 -5.20 17.01
C ASN A 26 -2.58 -5.22 18.54
N GLU A 27 -1.44 -4.75 19.06
CA GLU A 27 -1.09 -4.89 20.49
C GLU A 27 -0.93 -3.54 21.20
N LEU A 28 -0.54 -2.48 20.48
CA LEU A 28 -0.26 -1.19 21.09
C LEU A 28 -1.52 -0.34 21.24
N VAL A 29 -1.93 -0.13 22.48
CA VAL A 29 -2.96 0.84 22.86
C VAL A 29 -2.29 2.03 23.56
N ILE A 30 -2.37 3.22 22.98
CA ILE A 30 -1.81 4.44 23.57
C ILE A 30 -2.95 5.33 24.06
N GLY A 31 -3.03 5.55 25.38
CA GLY A 31 -3.99 6.51 25.95
C GLY A 31 -5.47 6.16 25.69
N GLY A 32 -5.79 4.89 25.46
CA GLY A 32 -7.15 4.43 25.13
C GLY A 32 -7.52 4.49 23.64
N TYR A 33 -6.59 4.86 22.77
CA TYR A 33 -6.79 4.87 21.31
C TYR A 33 -6.10 3.66 20.67
N ASP A 34 -6.88 2.87 19.94
CA ASP A 34 -6.37 1.77 19.11
C ASP A 34 -5.72 2.36 17.86
N MET A 35 -4.45 2.00 17.62
CA MET A 35 -3.73 2.48 16.46
C MET A 35 -4.15 1.69 15.22
N ASN A 36 -4.98 2.29 14.37
CA ASN A 36 -5.43 1.59 13.16
C ASN A 36 -4.26 1.26 12.21
N ALA A 37 -4.45 0.23 11.40
CA ALA A 37 -3.45 -0.31 10.48
C ALA A 37 -2.81 0.76 9.57
N VAL A 38 -3.59 1.74 9.09
CA VAL A 38 -3.10 2.81 8.22
C VAL A 38 -2.14 3.73 8.96
N LEU A 39 -2.50 4.15 10.17
CA LEU A 39 -1.66 5.00 11.01
C LEU A 39 -0.37 4.27 11.42
N ALA A 40 -0.48 3.00 11.85
CA ALA A 40 0.67 2.18 12.23
C ALA A 40 1.67 2.02 11.08
N SER A 41 1.19 1.69 9.86
CA SER A 41 2.05 1.59 8.68
C SER A 41 2.60 2.94 8.24
N GLY A 42 1.82 4.02 8.38
CA GLY A 42 2.27 5.38 8.10
C GLY A 42 3.45 5.77 8.98
N ILE A 43 3.37 5.54 10.29
CA ILE A 43 4.45 5.82 11.25
C ILE A 43 5.69 5.01 10.91
N VAL A 44 5.58 3.68 10.74
CA VAL A 44 6.73 2.82 10.44
C VAL A 44 7.38 3.18 9.11
N GLY A 45 6.58 3.44 8.08
CA GLY A 45 7.07 3.90 6.77
C GLY A 45 7.77 5.26 6.87
N PHE A 46 7.23 6.19 7.65
CA PHE A 46 7.78 7.52 7.81
C PHE A 46 9.11 7.49 8.57
N LEU A 47 9.17 6.80 9.71
CA LEU A 47 10.39 6.64 10.49
C LEU A 47 11.47 5.87 9.70
N GLY A 48 11.07 4.80 8.99
CA GLY A 48 11.96 4.08 8.09
C GLY A 48 12.49 4.96 6.95
N GLY A 49 11.65 5.80 6.37
CA GLY A 49 12.03 6.77 5.34
C GLY A 49 12.97 7.87 5.84
N LEU A 50 12.82 8.32 7.09
CA LEU A 50 13.66 9.37 7.66
C LEU A 50 15.03 8.84 8.12
N PHE A 51 15.03 7.77 8.91
CA PHE A 51 16.24 7.28 9.59
C PHE A 51 16.98 6.20 8.81
N LEU A 52 16.27 5.42 7.98
CA LEU A 52 16.81 4.27 7.25
C LEU A 52 16.54 4.40 5.74
N LYS A 53 16.82 5.59 5.17
CA LYS A 53 16.54 5.97 3.77
C LYS A 53 16.86 4.89 2.73
N ARG A 54 18.00 4.19 2.89
CA ARG A 54 18.44 3.10 1.99
C ARG A 54 17.51 1.88 1.99
N TYR A 55 16.81 1.66 3.10
CA TYR A 55 15.89 0.54 3.31
C TYR A 55 14.42 0.99 3.37
N ALA A 56 14.11 2.24 3.02
CA ALA A 56 12.78 2.81 3.14
C ALA A 56 11.71 1.97 2.41
N GLY A 57 12.00 1.54 1.17
CA GLY A 57 11.09 0.70 0.40
C GLY A 57 10.87 -0.69 0.99
N GLN A 58 11.92 -1.29 1.57
CA GLN A 58 11.88 -2.59 2.24
C GLN A 58 11.04 -2.51 3.52
N ILE A 59 11.31 -1.52 4.37
CA ILE A 59 10.56 -1.31 5.62
C ILE A 59 9.09 -1.04 5.32
N PHE A 60 8.79 -0.21 4.31
CA PHE A 60 7.42 0.11 3.93
C PHE A 60 6.70 -1.08 3.28
N CYS A 61 7.41 -1.92 2.51
CA CYS A 61 6.89 -3.20 2.06
C CYS A 61 6.53 -4.10 3.26
N GLY A 62 7.41 -4.19 4.25
CA GLY A 62 7.18 -4.95 5.48
C GLY A 62 5.97 -4.46 6.26
N SER A 63 5.84 -3.14 6.42
CA SER A 63 4.73 -2.54 7.16
C SER A 63 3.37 -2.91 6.56
N PHE A 64 3.27 -3.06 5.24
CA PHE A 64 2.04 -3.51 4.60
C PHE A 64 1.65 -4.95 4.93
N ALA A 65 2.61 -5.86 5.11
CA ALA A 65 2.30 -7.20 5.62
C ALA A 65 1.90 -7.13 7.10
N GLY A 66 2.54 -6.25 7.87
CA GLY A 66 2.24 -6.02 9.30
C GLY A 66 0.88 -5.37 9.56
N MET A 67 0.30 -4.67 8.59
CA MET A 67 -1.08 -4.17 8.65
C MET A 67 -2.14 -5.27 8.75
N SER A 68 -1.75 -6.53 8.60
CA SER A 68 -2.69 -7.64 8.74
C SER A 68 -3.32 -7.63 10.13
N SER A 69 -4.63 -7.88 10.19
CA SER A 69 -5.34 -8.02 11.46
C SER A 69 -4.92 -9.29 12.20
N SER A 70 -5.22 -9.35 13.50
CA SER A 70 -5.06 -10.54 14.33
C SER A 70 -5.88 -11.75 13.84
N LEU A 71 -6.88 -11.54 12.97
CA LEU A 71 -7.62 -12.63 12.30
C LEU A 71 -6.81 -13.31 11.18
N VAL A 72 -5.82 -12.61 10.61
CA VAL A 72 -4.95 -13.12 9.54
C VAL A 72 -3.61 -13.57 10.10
N ILE A 73 -3.02 -12.74 10.98
CA ILE A 73 -1.75 -13.01 11.66
C ILE A 73 -2.04 -13.02 13.16
N GLU A 74 -2.24 -14.21 13.71
CA GLU A 74 -2.77 -14.40 15.08
C GLU A 74 -1.87 -13.86 16.19
N ASN A 75 -0.55 -13.88 16.00
CA ASN A 75 0.41 -13.46 17.02
C ASN A 75 1.73 -12.99 16.40
N ILE A 76 2.60 -12.44 17.24
CA ILE A 76 3.89 -11.91 16.83
C ILE A 76 4.83 -12.97 16.23
N TYR A 77 4.71 -14.26 16.59
CA TYR A 77 5.51 -15.32 15.98
C TYR A 77 5.11 -15.57 14.52
N PHE A 78 3.81 -15.49 14.24
CA PHE A 78 3.33 -15.52 12.85
C PHE A 78 3.76 -14.29 12.08
N SER A 79 3.81 -13.09 12.68
CA SER A 79 4.28 -11.90 11.97
C SER A 79 5.74 -12.04 11.52
N ILE A 80 6.58 -12.76 12.28
CA ILE A 80 7.94 -13.12 11.87
C ILE A 80 7.90 -14.04 10.63
N PHE A 81 7.07 -15.09 10.66
CA PHE A 81 6.91 -16.02 9.54
C PHE A 81 6.47 -15.29 8.24
N PHE A 82 5.42 -14.47 8.32
CA PHE A 82 4.94 -13.67 7.18
C PHE A 82 5.98 -12.63 6.73
N GLY A 83 6.73 -12.03 7.65
CA GLY A 83 7.80 -11.07 7.35
C GLY A 83 8.96 -11.72 6.59
N ILE A 84 9.34 -12.96 6.93
CA ILE A 84 10.37 -13.71 6.20
C ILE A 84 9.90 -13.99 4.76
N ILE A 85 8.65 -14.47 4.58
CA ILE A 85 8.08 -14.71 3.25
C ILE A 85 8.05 -13.41 2.44
N ALA A 86 7.61 -12.30 3.05
CA ALA A 86 7.59 -11.00 2.40
C ALA A 86 8.98 -10.54 1.97
N GLY A 87 10.00 -10.75 2.81
CA GLY A 87 11.39 -10.44 2.46
C GLY A 87 11.91 -11.28 1.29
N LEU A 88 11.61 -12.57 1.26
CA LEU A 88 12.00 -13.46 0.16
C LEU A 88 11.35 -13.05 -1.16
N ILE A 89 10.03 -12.82 -1.15
CA ILE A 89 9.29 -12.37 -2.34
C ILE A 89 9.79 -10.99 -2.78
N TYR A 90 10.09 -10.09 -1.83
CA TYR A 90 10.67 -8.79 -2.15
C TYR A 90 11.99 -8.93 -2.90
N VAL A 91 12.92 -9.75 -2.43
CA VAL A 91 14.23 -9.95 -3.09
C VAL A 91 14.07 -10.52 -4.49
N ILE A 92 13.14 -11.45 -4.69
CA ILE A 92 12.84 -12.01 -6.02
C ILE A 92 12.24 -10.96 -6.95
N TRP A 93 11.39 -10.06 -6.42
CA TRP A 93 10.60 -9.13 -7.24
C TRP A 93 11.18 -7.71 -7.33
N LYS A 94 12.27 -7.40 -6.60
CA LYS A 94 12.80 -6.03 -6.43
C LYS A 94 13.20 -5.35 -7.75
N ASP A 95 13.64 -6.10 -8.76
CA ASP A 95 14.13 -5.54 -10.02
C ASP A 95 13.04 -5.35 -11.09
N TYR A 96 11.84 -5.88 -10.86
CA TYR A 96 10.73 -5.80 -11.80
C TYR A 96 9.83 -4.58 -11.54
N LEU A 97 9.25 -3.97 -12.57
CA LEU A 97 8.20 -2.94 -12.43
C LEU A 97 8.63 -1.72 -11.59
N ASN A 98 9.89 -1.31 -11.71
CA ASN A 98 10.41 -0.13 -11.03
C ASN A 98 9.59 1.12 -11.38
N GLY A 99 9.36 1.97 -10.39
CA GLY A 99 8.57 3.20 -10.53
C GLY A 99 7.04 3.02 -10.57
N HIS A 100 6.52 1.79 -10.54
CA HIS A 100 5.07 1.57 -10.47
C HIS A 100 4.60 1.68 -9.01
N GLY A 101 3.67 2.60 -8.74
CA GLY A 101 3.04 2.75 -7.43
C GLY A 101 2.33 1.48 -6.98
N GLY A 102 2.28 1.20 -5.68
CA GLY A 102 1.62 0.01 -5.13
C GLY A 102 2.40 -1.31 -5.21
N LYS A 103 3.55 -1.36 -5.91
CA LYS A 103 4.39 -2.57 -6.00
C LYS A 103 4.69 -3.18 -4.63
N PHE A 104 5.18 -2.40 -3.67
CA PHE A 104 5.55 -2.90 -2.35
C PHE A 104 4.37 -3.56 -1.60
N GLY A 105 3.17 -2.98 -1.67
CA GLY A 105 2.02 -3.62 -1.03
C GLY A 105 1.53 -4.85 -1.80
N THR A 106 1.71 -4.91 -3.12
CA THR A 106 1.48 -6.14 -3.89
C THR A 106 2.43 -7.26 -3.45
N THR A 107 3.70 -6.93 -3.14
CA THR A 107 4.69 -7.88 -2.64
C THR A 107 4.23 -8.46 -1.30
N ALA A 108 3.80 -7.57 -0.41
CA ALA A 108 3.27 -7.94 0.89
C ALA A 108 2.00 -8.80 0.77
N PHE A 109 1.10 -8.46 -0.16
CA PHE A 109 -0.12 -9.24 -0.37
C PHE A 109 0.18 -10.64 -0.87
N MET A 110 1.10 -10.79 -1.83
CA MET A 110 1.57 -12.11 -2.27
C MET A 110 2.13 -12.93 -1.10
N ALA A 111 2.88 -12.28 -0.20
CA ALA A 111 3.42 -12.94 0.98
C ALA A 111 2.34 -13.38 1.97
N VAL A 112 1.32 -12.55 2.19
CA VAL A 112 0.17 -12.90 3.03
C VAL A 112 -0.62 -14.05 2.42
N CYS A 113 -0.95 -14.01 1.12
CA CYS A 113 -1.62 -15.12 0.46
C CYS A 113 -0.80 -16.42 0.51
N PHE A 114 0.50 -16.35 0.24
CA PHE A 114 1.37 -17.53 0.29
C PHE A 114 1.49 -18.09 1.71
N GLY A 115 1.66 -17.22 2.71
CA GLY A 115 1.71 -17.64 4.11
C GLY A 115 0.39 -18.30 4.55
N LEU A 116 -0.75 -17.75 4.15
CA LEU A 116 -2.07 -18.36 4.42
C LEU A 116 -2.21 -19.74 3.77
N ILE A 117 -1.74 -19.91 2.53
CA ILE A 117 -1.73 -21.23 1.87
C ILE A 117 -0.85 -22.22 2.64
N VAL A 118 0.34 -21.81 3.08
CA VAL A 118 1.23 -22.68 3.87
C VAL A 118 0.59 -23.09 5.19
N LEU A 119 -0.08 -22.16 5.88
CA LEU A 119 -0.78 -22.47 7.13
C LEU A 119 -1.97 -23.42 6.90
N ALA A 120 -2.73 -23.23 5.82
CA ALA A 120 -3.82 -24.12 5.44
C ALA A 120 -3.33 -25.55 5.15
N LEU A 121 -2.16 -25.71 4.51
CA LEU A 121 -1.56 -27.04 4.27
C LEU A 121 -1.15 -27.77 5.56
N VAL A 122 -0.92 -27.04 6.66
CA VAL A 122 -0.61 -27.59 7.99
C VAL A 122 -1.88 -27.74 8.85
N GLY A 123 -3.06 -27.49 8.27
CA GLY A 123 -4.35 -27.64 8.94
C GLY A 123 -4.74 -26.46 9.84
N LYS A 124 -4.16 -25.27 9.62
CA LYS A 124 -4.62 -24.03 10.26
C LYS A 124 -5.57 -23.27 9.35
N ASP A 125 -6.81 -23.16 9.76
CA ASP A 125 -7.84 -22.46 9.01
C ASP A 125 -7.72 -20.94 9.15
N TYR A 126 -7.96 -20.26 8.04
CA TYR A 126 -8.06 -18.81 8.01
C TYR A 126 -9.45 -18.39 8.52
N ASN A 127 -9.49 -17.79 9.71
CA ASN A 127 -10.74 -17.36 10.36
C ASN A 127 -11.33 -16.04 9.80
N GLY A 128 -10.83 -15.53 8.68
CA GLY A 128 -11.32 -14.29 8.07
C GLY A 128 -12.59 -14.48 7.24
N VAL A 129 -13.67 -14.95 7.88
CA VAL A 129 -14.98 -15.11 7.24
C VAL A 129 -16.05 -14.39 8.07
N VAL A 130 -16.23 -13.10 7.78
CA VAL A 130 -17.56 -12.47 7.78
C VAL A 130 -17.59 -11.48 6.61
N ALA A 131 -17.98 -11.97 5.43
CA ALA A 131 -18.19 -11.16 4.22
C ALA A 131 -19.52 -10.40 4.32
N THR A 132 -19.56 -9.35 5.14
CA THR A 132 -20.72 -8.46 5.28
C THR A 132 -20.43 -7.04 4.82
N ALA A 133 -19.20 -6.71 4.40
CA ALA A 133 -18.86 -5.35 3.98
C ALA A 133 -19.54 -4.99 2.65
N SER A 134 -19.75 -5.95 1.74
CA SER A 134 -20.57 -5.72 0.53
C SER A 134 -22.02 -5.31 0.83
N GLN A 135 -22.61 -5.80 1.93
CA GLN A 135 -23.97 -5.43 2.32
C GLN A 135 -24.08 -3.97 2.79
N ALA A 136 -22.95 -3.34 3.13
CA ALA A 136 -22.89 -1.93 3.53
C ALA A 136 -22.61 -0.96 2.35
N ILE A 137 -22.48 -1.47 1.12
CA ILE A 137 -22.21 -0.63 -0.06
C ILE A 137 -23.48 0.18 -0.38
N THR A 138 -23.41 1.47 -0.07
CA THR A 138 -24.41 2.47 -0.47
C THR A 138 -23.83 3.40 -1.53
N VAL A 139 -24.69 4.08 -2.30
CA VAL A 139 -24.25 5.10 -3.28
C VAL A 139 -23.41 6.18 -2.59
N LYS A 140 -23.82 6.62 -1.39
CA LYS A 140 -23.07 7.59 -0.59
C LYS A 140 -21.67 7.07 -0.23
N TRP A 141 -21.56 5.83 0.21
CA TRP A 141 -20.28 5.20 0.51
C TRP A 141 -19.36 5.19 -0.71
N PHE A 142 -19.87 4.75 -1.87
CA PHE A 142 -19.09 4.70 -3.10
C PHE A 142 -18.62 6.08 -3.56
N LEU A 143 -19.48 7.10 -3.48
CA LEU A 143 -19.11 8.46 -3.83
C LEU A 143 -17.99 9.01 -2.93
N LEU A 144 -18.03 8.72 -1.63
CA LEU A 144 -16.94 9.11 -0.72
C LEU A 144 -15.64 8.40 -1.07
N VAL A 145 -15.67 7.07 -1.32
CA VAL A 145 -14.52 6.28 -1.77
C VAL A 145 -13.92 6.84 -3.07
N LEU A 146 -14.79 7.21 -4.03
CA LEU A 146 -14.39 7.80 -5.31
C LEU A 146 -13.72 9.16 -5.13
N VAL A 147 -14.35 10.08 -4.39
CA VAL A 147 -13.79 11.41 -4.16
C VAL A 147 -12.47 11.33 -3.41
N THR A 148 -12.41 10.52 -2.34
CA THR A 148 -11.20 10.34 -1.54
C THR A 148 -10.04 9.83 -2.37
N SER A 149 -10.26 8.80 -3.21
CA SER A 149 -9.19 8.24 -4.05
C SER A 149 -8.74 9.17 -5.17
N VAL A 150 -9.68 9.85 -5.86
CA VAL A 150 -9.35 10.81 -6.94
C VAL A 150 -8.59 12.02 -6.41
N VAL A 151 -8.84 12.44 -5.16
CA VAL A 151 -8.12 13.57 -4.52
C VAL A 151 -6.77 13.12 -3.95
N LEU A 152 -6.72 12.01 -3.20
CA LEU A 152 -5.50 11.61 -2.49
C LEU A 152 -4.40 11.04 -3.40
N THR A 153 -4.76 10.48 -4.55
CA THR A 153 -3.79 10.00 -5.55
C THR A 153 -2.88 11.13 -6.06
N PRO A 154 -3.40 12.24 -6.64
CA PRO A 154 -2.57 13.37 -7.04
C PRO A 154 -2.01 14.14 -5.84
N LEU A 155 -2.72 14.24 -4.72
CA LEU A 155 -2.19 14.92 -3.51
C LEU A 155 -0.88 14.27 -3.04
N THR A 156 -0.81 12.95 -3.03
CA THR A 156 0.41 12.23 -2.62
C THR A 156 1.58 12.55 -3.55
N TRP A 157 1.32 12.64 -4.86
CA TRP A 157 2.33 13.05 -5.82
C TRP A 157 2.78 14.51 -5.60
N PHE A 158 1.85 15.42 -5.32
CA PHE A 158 2.18 16.81 -4.98
C PHE A 158 3.02 16.90 -3.71
N ILE A 159 2.66 16.19 -2.63
CA ILE A 159 3.45 16.15 -1.39
C ILE A 159 4.85 15.62 -1.67
N ARG A 160 4.98 14.51 -2.42
CA ARG A 160 6.28 13.98 -2.81
C ARG A 160 7.12 15.03 -3.56
N ARG A 161 6.55 15.64 -4.60
CA ARG A 161 7.25 16.56 -5.51
C ARG A 161 7.60 17.89 -4.86
N ASP A 162 6.66 18.49 -4.14
CA ASP A 162 6.80 19.87 -3.66
C ASP A 162 7.34 19.94 -2.23
N LEU A 163 7.09 18.93 -1.38
CA LEU A 163 7.65 18.89 -0.02
C LEU A 163 8.95 18.08 0.02
N PHE A 164 8.88 16.77 -0.22
CA PHE A 164 10.03 15.89 0.06
C PHE A 164 11.16 16.00 -0.95
N GLN A 165 10.88 16.16 -2.24
CA GLN A 165 11.95 16.38 -3.23
C GLN A 165 12.66 17.72 -3.07
N ARG A 166 12.02 18.73 -2.44
CA ARG A 166 12.67 20.00 -2.11
C ARG A 166 13.45 19.93 -0.80
N LEU A 167 12.92 19.21 0.19
CA LEU A 167 13.50 19.11 1.53
C LEU A 167 14.64 18.08 1.63
N LEU A 168 14.60 17.01 0.82
CA LEU A 168 15.57 15.93 0.85
C LEU A 168 16.37 15.88 -0.45
N THR A 169 17.68 15.99 -0.33
CA THR A 169 18.62 15.81 -1.47
C THR A 169 18.64 14.37 -1.98
N ASP A 170 18.37 13.39 -1.09
CA ASP A 170 18.31 11.97 -1.43
C ASP A 170 16.93 11.54 -1.94
N LYS A 171 16.86 11.20 -3.23
CA LYS A 171 15.64 10.71 -3.90
C LYS A 171 15.26 9.27 -3.53
N CYS A 172 16.01 8.59 -2.65
CA CYS A 172 15.80 7.18 -2.35
C CYS A 172 14.54 6.89 -1.52
N ALA A 173 14.05 7.87 -0.75
CA ALA A 173 12.94 7.69 0.19
C ALA A 173 11.75 8.64 -0.06
N ASP A 174 11.82 9.53 -1.06
CA ASP A 174 10.84 10.60 -1.29
C ASP A 174 9.41 10.06 -1.49
N ALA A 175 9.26 9.00 -2.28
CA ALA A 175 7.99 8.36 -2.56
C ALA A 175 7.37 7.73 -1.30
N VAL A 176 8.21 7.01 -0.53
CA VAL A 176 7.81 6.36 0.72
C VAL A 176 7.38 7.40 1.74
N LEU A 177 8.17 8.45 1.95
CA LEU A 177 7.86 9.53 2.88
C LEU A 177 6.57 10.28 2.51
N GLY A 178 6.36 10.54 1.21
CA GLY A 178 5.14 11.17 0.72
C GLY A 178 3.89 10.33 1.06
N SER A 179 3.90 9.05 0.71
CA SER A 179 2.77 8.15 1.01
C SER A 179 2.61 7.89 2.51
N ALA A 180 3.70 7.72 3.24
CA ALA A 180 3.68 7.52 4.68
C ALA A 180 3.09 8.73 5.43
N LEU A 181 3.44 9.96 5.01
CA LEU A 181 2.84 11.18 5.56
C LEU A 181 1.34 11.24 5.29
N VAL A 182 0.91 10.91 4.07
CA VAL A 182 -0.53 10.80 3.75
C VAL A 182 -1.20 9.77 4.66
N GLY A 183 -0.58 8.60 4.85
CA GLY A 183 -1.07 7.55 5.76
C GLY A 183 -1.22 8.02 7.20
N ILE A 184 -0.24 8.74 7.75
CA ILE A 184 -0.33 9.32 9.10
C ILE A 184 -1.51 10.28 9.19
N ILE A 185 -1.62 11.21 8.23
CA ILE A 185 -2.67 12.24 8.25
C ILE A 185 -4.05 11.60 8.16
N ILE A 186 -4.31 10.76 7.17
CA ILE A 186 -5.65 10.18 6.97
C ILE A 186 -5.97 9.11 8.01
N GLY A 187 -4.96 8.36 8.47
CA GLY A 187 -5.10 7.36 9.51
C GLY A 187 -5.46 7.98 10.86
N ALA A 188 -4.96 9.18 11.17
CA ALA A 188 -5.36 9.92 12.37
C ALA A 188 -6.68 10.69 12.16
N LEU A 189 -6.86 11.34 11.01
CA LEU A 189 -7.94 12.31 10.82
C LEU A 189 -9.29 11.69 10.44
N PHE A 190 -9.32 10.71 9.54
CA PHE A 190 -10.59 10.23 8.97
C PHE A 190 -11.45 9.45 9.96
N PRO A 191 -10.89 8.58 10.84
CA PRO A 191 -11.67 7.93 11.89
C PRO A 191 -12.38 8.93 12.82
N GLU A 192 -11.76 10.08 13.11
CA GLU A 192 -12.34 11.15 13.94
C GLU A 192 -13.46 11.92 13.21
N ILE A 193 -13.37 12.08 11.89
CA ILE A 193 -14.39 12.78 11.09
C ILE A 193 -15.69 11.97 10.99
N SER A 194 -15.59 10.63 10.92
CA SER A 194 -16.76 9.78 10.77
C SER A 194 -16.54 8.41 11.37
N SER A 195 -17.32 8.08 12.41
CA SER A 195 -17.36 6.74 12.98
C SER A 195 -17.87 5.67 12.00
N THR A 196 -18.67 6.06 11.00
CA THR A 196 -19.24 5.12 10.01
C THR A 196 -18.28 4.83 8.85
N TYR A 197 -17.65 5.87 8.28
CA TYR A 197 -16.86 5.72 7.05
C TYR A 197 -15.37 5.95 7.25
N GLY A 198 -14.95 6.53 8.37
CA GLY A 198 -13.60 7.06 8.58
C GLY A 198 -12.48 6.05 8.33
N LEU A 199 -12.58 4.84 8.90
CA LEU A 199 -11.61 3.78 8.67
C LEU A 199 -11.56 3.33 7.21
N THR A 200 -12.73 3.22 6.55
CA THR A 200 -12.78 2.87 5.13
C THR A 200 -12.12 3.93 4.27
N LEU A 201 -12.40 5.21 4.55
CA LEU A 201 -11.80 6.33 3.84
C LEU A 201 -10.28 6.37 4.06
N ALA A 202 -9.79 6.00 5.25
CA ALA A 202 -8.36 5.92 5.53
C ALA A 202 -7.72 4.80 4.69
N LEU A 203 -8.36 3.63 4.60
CA LEU A 203 -7.89 2.50 3.79
C LEU A 203 -7.85 2.83 2.29
N VAL A 204 -8.95 3.36 1.71
CA VAL A 204 -8.95 3.73 0.28
C VAL A 204 -7.99 4.89 0.02
N GLY A 205 -7.89 5.85 0.94
CA GLY A 205 -6.95 6.96 0.83
C GLY A 205 -5.51 6.51 0.85
N PHE A 206 -5.18 5.50 1.66
CA PHE A 206 -3.83 4.94 1.72
C PHE A 206 -3.52 4.14 0.45
N SER A 207 -4.48 3.36 -0.06
CA SER A 207 -4.42 2.72 -1.38
C SER A 207 -4.13 3.72 -2.51
N ALA A 208 -4.89 4.83 -2.54
CA ALA A 208 -4.72 5.93 -3.47
C ALA A 208 -3.33 6.57 -3.36
N SER A 209 -2.81 6.72 -2.13
CA SER A 209 -1.45 7.23 -1.90
C SER A 209 -0.39 6.35 -2.55
N PHE A 210 -0.60 5.03 -2.59
CA PHE A 210 0.34 4.12 -3.24
C PHE A 210 0.37 4.29 -4.75
N ALA A 211 -0.78 4.49 -5.38
CA ALA A 211 -0.84 4.89 -6.78
C ALA A 211 -0.17 6.26 -7.00
N GLY A 212 -0.29 7.17 -6.04
CA GLY A 212 0.38 8.47 -6.01
C GLY A 212 1.92 8.42 -5.95
N MET A 213 2.50 7.29 -5.54
CA MET A 213 3.96 7.08 -5.56
C MET A 213 4.53 6.81 -6.96
N THR A 214 3.69 6.70 -7.98
CA THR A 214 4.11 6.39 -9.36
C THR A 214 5.13 7.39 -9.89
N ALA A 215 6.18 6.88 -10.55
CA ALA A 215 7.30 7.67 -11.04
C ALA A 215 6.93 8.55 -12.26
N VAL A 216 7.47 9.76 -12.26
CA VAL A 216 7.34 10.76 -13.33
C VAL A 216 8.71 11.43 -13.57
N PRO A 217 9.18 11.55 -14.83
CA PRO A 217 8.65 10.90 -16.02
C PRO A 217 8.96 9.39 -16.02
N GLY A 218 8.18 8.61 -16.76
CA GLY A 218 8.48 7.19 -16.99
C GLY A 218 7.21 6.36 -17.04
N VAL A 219 6.54 6.19 -15.90
CA VAL A 219 5.27 5.46 -15.83
C VAL A 219 4.11 6.38 -16.19
N PHE A 220 4.01 7.53 -15.52
CA PHE A 220 3.09 8.60 -15.89
C PHE A 220 3.85 9.80 -16.45
N GLN A 221 3.13 10.66 -17.17
CA GLN A 221 3.69 11.90 -17.75
C GLN A 221 3.09 13.15 -17.09
N ASP A 222 1.76 13.20 -16.98
CA ASP A 222 1.02 14.33 -16.42
C ASP A 222 0.21 13.98 -15.15
N TYR A 223 -0.15 15.02 -14.39
CA TYR A 223 -0.98 14.92 -13.18
C TYR A 223 -2.37 14.32 -13.45
N ARG A 224 -2.91 14.48 -14.66
CA ARG A 224 -4.23 13.96 -15.05
C ARG A 224 -4.30 12.43 -14.97
N HIS A 225 -3.18 11.76 -15.19
CA HIS A 225 -3.09 10.31 -15.07
C HIS A 225 -3.28 9.83 -13.63
N PHE A 226 -2.87 10.61 -12.63
CA PHE A 226 -3.11 10.29 -11.24
C PHE A 226 -4.59 10.37 -10.87
N ALA A 227 -5.32 11.37 -11.39
CA ALA A 227 -6.77 11.47 -11.18
C ALA A 227 -7.51 10.28 -11.82
N ALA A 228 -7.15 9.92 -13.06
CA ALA A 228 -7.70 8.75 -13.74
C ALA A 228 -7.38 7.44 -12.97
N CYS A 229 -6.15 7.31 -12.46
CA CYS A 229 -5.76 6.19 -11.63
C CYS A 229 -6.58 6.09 -10.34
N GLY A 230 -6.91 7.24 -9.72
CA GLY A 230 -7.78 7.29 -8.54
C GLY A 230 -9.17 6.70 -8.79
N VAL A 231 -9.74 6.90 -9.99
CA VAL A 231 -11.02 6.27 -10.38
C VAL A 231 -10.92 4.74 -10.36
N PHE A 232 -9.84 4.17 -10.92
CA PHE A 232 -9.61 2.73 -10.88
C PHE A 232 -9.37 2.21 -9.46
N VAL A 233 -8.69 2.99 -8.60
CA VAL A 233 -8.53 2.64 -7.18
C VAL A 233 -9.90 2.51 -6.50
N ALA A 234 -10.82 3.45 -6.73
CA ALA A 234 -12.17 3.39 -6.17
C ALA A 234 -12.93 2.13 -6.60
N ILE A 235 -12.92 1.84 -7.90
CA ILE A 235 -13.62 0.68 -8.49
C ILE A 235 -13.04 -0.61 -7.92
N LEU A 236 -11.72 -0.78 -7.99
CA LEU A 236 -11.05 -1.99 -7.52
C LEU A 236 -11.17 -2.16 -6.00
N PHE A 237 -11.11 -1.08 -5.22
CA PHE A 237 -11.35 -1.15 -3.78
C PHE A 237 -12.78 -1.64 -3.49
N THR A 238 -13.76 -1.13 -4.22
CA THR A 238 -15.17 -1.49 -4.03
C THR A 238 -15.43 -2.95 -4.39
N VAL A 239 -14.94 -3.43 -5.53
CA VAL A 239 -15.17 -4.83 -5.97
C VAL A 239 -14.37 -5.87 -5.18
N THR A 240 -13.33 -5.46 -4.46
CA THR A 240 -12.47 -6.36 -3.67
C THR A 240 -12.64 -6.17 -2.16
N VAL A 241 -13.71 -5.49 -1.71
CA VAL A 241 -13.92 -5.14 -0.29
C VAL A 241 -13.91 -6.39 0.60
N ASP A 242 -14.62 -7.44 0.18
CA ASP A 242 -14.74 -8.72 0.90
C ASP A 242 -13.63 -9.72 0.58
N MET A 243 -12.73 -9.41 -0.36
CA MET A 243 -11.59 -10.30 -0.66
C MET A 243 -10.52 -10.16 0.42
N VAL A 244 -10.20 -11.27 1.09
CA VAL A 244 -9.17 -11.37 2.15
C VAL A 244 -9.30 -10.24 3.18
N PRO A 245 -10.41 -10.17 3.94
CA PRO A 245 -10.66 -9.09 4.89
C PRO A 245 -9.59 -9.06 5.98
N GLY A 246 -9.02 -7.88 6.24
CA GLY A 246 -7.92 -7.73 7.20
C GLY A 246 -6.55 -8.17 6.67
N GLY A 247 -6.44 -8.71 5.44
CA GLY A 247 -5.16 -9.11 4.84
C GLY A 247 -4.27 -7.92 4.48
N GLY A 248 -3.05 -7.91 5.01
CA GLY A 248 -2.03 -6.90 4.69
C GLY A 248 -1.65 -6.88 3.21
N GLY A 249 -1.29 -5.69 2.70
CA GLY A 249 -0.84 -5.51 1.31
C GLY A 249 -1.93 -5.40 0.25
N LYS A 250 -3.20 -5.78 0.54
CA LYS A 250 -4.32 -5.69 -0.43
C LYS A 250 -4.43 -4.33 -1.10
N LEU A 251 -4.33 -3.26 -0.30
CA LEU A 251 -4.38 -1.88 -0.76
C LEU A 251 -3.28 -1.55 -1.79
N GLY A 252 -2.06 -2.09 -1.60
CA GLY A 252 -0.99 -1.93 -2.58
C GLY A 252 -1.29 -2.63 -3.90
N THR A 253 -1.90 -3.82 -3.86
CA THR A 253 -2.35 -4.53 -5.06
C THR A 253 -3.40 -3.74 -5.84
N ILE A 254 -4.34 -3.11 -5.13
CA ILE A 254 -5.34 -2.21 -5.73
C ILE A 254 -4.65 -1.03 -6.41
N GLY A 255 -3.75 -0.34 -5.70
CA GLY A 255 -2.98 0.78 -6.25
C GLY A 255 -2.15 0.38 -7.47
N PHE A 256 -1.43 -0.74 -7.38
CA PHE A 256 -0.58 -1.25 -8.45
C PHE A 256 -1.35 -1.64 -9.70
N THR A 257 -2.44 -2.39 -9.55
CA THR A 257 -3.31 -2.77 -10.66
C THR A 257 -3.92 -1.53 -11.32
N SER A 258 -4.32 -0.54 -10.53
CA SER A 258 -4.84 0.74 -11.04
C SER A 258 -3.80 1.49 -11.88
N VAL A 259 -2.53 1.47 -11.45
CA VAL A 259 -1.43 2.11 -12.20
C VAL A 259 -1.19 1.39 -13.53
N ILE A 260 -1.19 0.05 -13.56
CA ILE A 260 -1.04 -0.72 -14.81
C ILE A 260 -2.18 -0.39 -15.77
N ILE A 261 -3.44 -0.48 -15.31
CA ILE A 261 -4.61 -0.21 -16.14
C ILE A 261 -4.51 1.20 -16.74
N THR A 262 -4.22 2.18 -15.89
CA THR A 262 -4.09 3.58 -16.33
C THR A 262 -2.99 3.73 -17.36
N LYS A 263 -1.79 3.19 -17.10
CA LYS A 263 -0.65 3.26 -18.03
C LYS A 263 -1.01 2.66 -19.38
N TYR A 264 -1.57 1.46 -19.40
CA TYR A 264 -1.87 0.73 -20.62
C TYR A 264 -2.91 1.48 -21.50
N ILE A 265 -3.97 2.01 -20.88
CA ILE A 265 -4.98 2.81 -21.59
C ILE A 265 -4.34 4.05 -22.26
N LEU A 266 -3.41 4.70 -21.57
CA LEU A 266 -2.75 5.90 -22.06
C LEU A 266 -1.76 5.61 -23.19
N GLU A 267 -1.01 4.51 -23.08
CA GLU A 267 -0.12 4.04 -24.15
C GLU A 267 -0.94 3.72 -25.40
N HIS A 268 -2.04 2.97 -25.25
CA HIS A 268 -2.94 2.67 -26.36
C HIS A 268 -3.53 3.94 -27.01
N TYR A 269 -4.00 4.90 -26.21
CA TYR A 269 -4.54 6.16 -26.74
C TYR A 269 -3.47 6.96 -27.52
N ARG A 270 -2.21 6.96 -27.06
CA ARG A 270 -1.11 7.65 -27.74
C ARG A 270 -0.75 7.00 -29.07
N GLU A 271 -0.70 5.67 -29.11
CA GLU A 271 -0.46 4.93 -30.36
C GLU A 271 -1.56 5.22 -31.37
N ARG A 272 -2.83 5.13 -30.97
CA ARG A 272 -3.97 5.47 -31.84
C ARG A 272 -3.95 6.92 -32.32
N ARG A 273 -3.50 7.86 -31.48
CA ARG A 273 -3.37 9.27 -31.89
C ARG A 273 -2.29 9.47 -32.95
N LYS A 274 -1.17 8.73 -32.86
CA LYS A 274 -0.12 8.76 -33.88
C LYS A 274 -0.60 8.19 -35.22
N GLU A 275 -1.44 7.16 -35.18
CA GLU A 275 -2.07 6.60 -36.40
C GLU A 275 -3.02 7.60 -37.07
N LEU A 276 -3.81 8.34 -36.28
CA LEU A 276 -4.82 9.28 -36.78
C LEU A 276 -4.25 10.63 -37.24
N CYS A 277 -3.09 11.03 -36.73
CA CYS A 277 -2.40 12.26 -37.10
C CYS A 277 -0.92 11.97 -37.41
N PRO A 278 -0.61 11.32 -38.55
CA PRO A 278 0.77 11.15 -38.99
C PRO A 278 1.38 12.54 -39.24
N ALA A 279 2.57 12.77 -38.69
CA ALA A 279 3.33 14.00 -38.84
C ALA A 279 3.78 14.22 -40.30
#